data_AF-A0A422Q855-F1
#
_entry.id   AF-A0A422Q855-F1
#
_cell.length_a   1.000
_cell.length_b   1.000
_cell.length_c   1.000
_cell.angle_alpha   90.00
_cell.angle_beta   90.00
_cell.angle_gamma   90.00
#
_symmetry.space_group_name_H-M   'P 1'
#
loop_
_entity.id
_entity.type
_entity.pdbx_description
1 polymer ?
#
loop_
_entity_poly.entity_id
_entity_poly.type
_entity_poly.pdbx_seq_one_letter_code
_entity_poly.pdbx_strand_id
1 'polypeptide(L)'
;MAALETESKAWFEAELDAGDCAAVKRLFLDRQALEERGGSEFSRLLWMCRIIAADHRVVWEHLSPAFTEAFKRPVDAWNEQLAVKVLRLRIDRMKDAGAAARLREALDEHMTTALKPAATTPHVGPKPVVRGAEASPYIVLPAAPGVEGSLVCNAPLPAFGDFLRVPRDRMFFIDTVVQYCELGRVVHASGELSSMISGDEPLLVLCLVYERYVAESSHWGDLLLSCPGEYPTVPSFWGWDDLAELEGLDVLDDVLAKKAQLVQFHTETMAVLPIVYEALAGSCRLGKEEFLDCFSLEAMMWARATFDSRAFNLNVDGRVVLALVPVADMINHGNRSDVLVRRVEPNGGDFVMQIGASLTAQDVGRELWMSYGPLQNWELLQFYGFVMEENAHDKLPFPSDFAEGVVADEWDERRAALVAKYALHLAGRCWIGSDGRPPPALVALLRVHLAEAGEFDGLERHGPFACLSAATEARVVAAIAETVRCILDLSGTSLAEDERRLRDAGSGGSAAAHTDDGGGPQPLSRNKRLGVLLRVGLKRIAHRSLEWCGAAAAAIAARAEAAAGGARDE
;
A
#
# COMPACT_ATOMS: atom_id res chain seq x y z
N MET A 1 -23.20 -32.90 -2.38
CA MET A 1 -23.32 -31.73 -1.48
C MET A 1 -22.62 -31.96 -0.15
N ALA A 2 -23.01 -32.93 0.70
CA ALA A 2 -22.37 -33.15 2.01
C ALA A 2 -20.84 -33.42 1.96
N ALA A 3 -20.34 -34.19 0.97
CA ALA A 3 -18.90 -34.41 0.79
C ALA A 3 -18.15 -33.14 0.36
N LEU A 4 -18.77 -32.33 -0.51
CA LEU A 4 -18.22 -31.06 -0.99
C LEU A 4 -18.15 -30.02 0.14
N GLU A 5 -19.18 -30.00 1.01
CA GLU A 5 -19.21 -29.17 2.23
C GLU A 5 -18.10 -29.56 3.21
N THR A 6 -17.85 -30.86 3.38
CA THR A 6 -16.78 -31.37 4.25
C THR A 6 -15.39 -30.99 3.72
N GLU A 7 -15.19 -31.07 2.40
CA GLU A 7 -13.93 -30.68 1.76
C GLU A 7 -13.65 -29.18 1.87
N SER A 8 -14.67 -28.33 1.62
CA SER A 8 -14.52 -26.87 1.74
C SER A 8 -14.24 -26.43 3.18
N LYS A 9 -14.82 -27.10 4.18
CA LYS A 9 -14.51 -26.83 5.59
C LYS A 9 -13.07 -27.18 5.95
N ALA A 10 -12.59 -28.37 5.53
CA ALA A 10 -11.22 -28.79 5.77
C ALA A 10 -10.21 -27.87 5.08
N TRP A 11 -10.51 -27.45 3.85
CA TRP A 11 -9.71 -26.46 3.12
C TRP A 11 -9.67 -25.11 3.85
N PHE A 12 -10.82 -24.58 4.26
CA PHE A 12 -10.89 -23.30 4.97
C PHE A 12 -10.07 -23.31 6.26
N GLU A 13 -10.18 -24.36 7.08
CA GLU A 13 -9.39 -24.46 8.31
C GLU A 13 -7.89 -24.55 8.03
N ALA A 14 -7.47 -25.27 6.99
CA ALA A 14 -6.06 -25.38 6.62
C ALA A 14 -5.49 -24.04 6.12
N GLU A 15 -6.21 -23.31 5.26
CA GLU A 15 -5.77 -21.99 4.78
C GLU A 15 -5.80 -20.93 5.89
N LEU A 16 -6.79 -20.99 6.79
CA LEU A 16 -6.85 -20.10 7.95
C LEU A 16 -5.64 -20.28 8.86
N ASP A 17 -5.19 -21.52 9.06
CA ASP A 17 -4.04 -21.88 9.90
C ASP A 17 -2.69 -21.57 9.26
N ALA A 18 -2.63 -21.53 7.93
CA ALA A 18 -1.43 -21.14 7.21
C ALA A 18 -1.20 -19.63 7.22
N GLY A 19 -2.24 -18.84 7.49
CA GLY A 19 -2.17 -17.38 7.48
C GLY A 19 -1.53 -16.79 8.74
N ASP A 20 -0.89 -15.63 8.57
CA ASP A 20 -0.52 -14.79 9.70
C ASP A 20 -1.78 -14.42 10.51
N CYS A 21 -1.62 -14.17 11.81
CA CYS A 21 -2.69 -13.89 12.78
C CYS A 21 -3.83 -14.93 12.91
N ALA A 22 -3.60 -16.19 12.51
CA ALA A 22 -4.57 -17.29 12.65
C ALA A 22 -5.20 -17.40 14.05
N ALA A 23 -4.39 -17.26 15.11
CA ALA A 23 -4.85 -17.32 16.50
C ALA A 23 -5.90 -16.24 16.82
N VAL A 24 -5.68 -15.01 16.33
CA VAL A 24 -6.60 -13.89 16.54
C VAL A 24 -7.88 -14.11 15.73
N LYS A 25 -7.76 -14.49 14.44
CA LYS A 25 -8.93 -14.81 13.61
C LYS A 25 -9.81 -15.86 14.27
N ARG A 26 -9.22 -16.94 14.80
CA ARG A 26 -9.94 -18.02 15.51
C ARG A 26 -10.66 -17.55 16.76
N LEU A 27 -10.11 -16.60 17.50
CA LEU A 27 -10.76 -16.06 18.70
C LEU A 27 -12.09 -15.38 18.38
N PHE A 28 -12.20 -14.72 17.22
CA PHE A 28 -13.38 -13.95 16.81
C PHE A 28 -14.24 -14.65 15.76
N LEU A 29 -13.83 -15.83 15.30
CA LEU A 29 -14.55 -16.59 14.28
C LEU A 29 -15.78 -17.28 14.88
N ASP A 30 -16.96 -16.90 14.41
CA ASP A 30 -18.20 -17.63 14.64
C ASP A 30 -18.34 -18.74 13.60
N ARG A 31 -17.98 -19.96 14.03
CA ARG A 31 -18.09 -21.14 13.18
C ARG A 31 -19.54 -21.50 12.83
N GLN A 32 -20.50 -21.19 13.70
CA GLN A 32 -21.91 -21.50 13.44
C GLN A 32 -22.44 -20.60 12.32
N ALA A 33 -22.12 -19.31 12.33
CA ALA A 33 -22.50 -18.38 11.27
C ALA A 33 -22.00 -18.80 9.88
N LEU A 34 -20.82 -19.41 9.77
CA LEU A 34 -20.28 -19.94 8.50
C LEU A 34 -20.95 -21.27 8.06
N GLU A 35 -21.60 -21.96 8.99
CA GLU A 35 -22.34 -23.21 8.75
C GLU A 35 -23.82 -22.96 8.44
N GLU A 36 -24.37 -21.81 8.84
CA GLU A 36 -25.73 -21.41 8.51
C GLU A 36 -25.96 -21.38 7.00
N ARG A 37 -27.01 -22.09 6.57
CA ARG A 37 -27.35 -22.25 5.16
C ARG A 37 -28.06 -20.99 4.65
N GLY A 38 -27.29 -20.07 4.06
CA GLY A 38 -27.83 -18.91 3.35
C GLY A 38 -26.89 -18.44 2.24
N GLY A 39 -27.45 -18.04 1.10
CA GLY A 39 -26.69 -17.50 -0.05
C GLY A 39 -26.21 -18.55 -1.06
N SER A 40 -25.54 -18.07 -2.11
CA SER A 40 -24.95 -18.93 -3.15
C SER A 40 -23.63 -19.54 -2.68
N GLU A 41 -23.22 -20.65 -3.29
CA GLU A 41 -21.91 -21.28 -3.04
C GLU A 41 -20.76 -20.28 -3.25
N PHE A 42 -20.85 -19.46 -4.30
CA PHE A 42 -19.88 -18.40 -4.60
C PHE A 42 -19.74 -17.41 -3.44
N SER A 43 -20.86 -16.85 -2.96
CA SER A 43 -20.85 -15.86 -1.88
C SER A 43 -20.27 -16.44 -0.59
N ARG A 44 -20.55 -17.71 -0.29
CA ARG A 44 -19.99 -18.40 0.89
C ARG A 44 -18.48 -18.62 0.77
N LEU A 45 -18.00 -19.10 -0.37
CA LEU A 45 -16.55 -19.30 -0.58
C LEU A 45 -15.81 -17.96 -0.57
N LEU A 46 -16.35 -16.92 -1.20
CA LEU A 46 -15.73 -15.60 -1.19
C LEU A 46 -15.68 -15.00 0.22
N TRP A 47 -16.73 -15.18 1.03
CA TRP A 47 -16.74 -14.78 2.43
C TRP A 47 -15.61 -15.46 3.22
N MET A 48 -15.44 -16.78 3.06
CA MET A 48 -14.32 -17.53 3.64
C MET A 48 -12.96 -16.98 3.16
N CYS A 49 -12.81 -16.71 1.86
CA CYS A 49 -11.58 -16.17 1.30
C CYS A 49 -11.21 -14.80 1.85
N ARG A 50 -12.19 -13.92 2.14
CA ARG A 50 -11.94 -12.61 2.74
C ARG A 50 -11.35 -12.72 4.16
N ILE A 51 -11.87 -13.66 4.95
CA ILE A 51 -11.34 -13.96 6.29
C ILE A 51 -9.92 -14.54 6.20
N ILE A 52 -9.69 -15.47 5.27
CA ILE A 52 -8.35 -16.03 5.01
C ILE A 52 -7.37 -14.89 4.66
N ALA A 53 -7.77 -14.03 3.71
CA ALA A 53 -6.96 -12.95 3.17
C ALA A 53 -6.74 -11.75 4.10
N ALA A 54 -7.45 -11.65 5.22
CA ALA A 54 -7.30 -10.52 6.14
C ALA A 54 -5.91 -10.54 6.79
N ASP A 55 -5.10 -9.51 6.58
CA ASP A 55 -3.81 -9.36 7.24
C ASP A 55 -3.99 -8.80 8.68
N HIS A 56 -2.88 -8.60 9.40
CA HIS A 56 -2.93 -8.03 10.76
C HIS A 56 -3.68 -6.69 10.85
N ARG A 57 -3.58 -5.84 9.82
CA ARG A 57 -4.21 -4.51 9.81
C ARG A 57 -5.72 -4.64 9.63
N VAL A 58 -6.14 -5.43 8.63
CA VAL A 58 -7.56 -5.68 8.35
C VAL A 58 -8.22 -6.40 9.54
N VAL A 59 -7.53 -7.39 10.13
CA VAL A 59 -8.05 -8.07 11.32
C VAL A 59 -8.26 -7.08 12.46
N TRP A 60 -7.27 -6.25 12.77
CA TRP A 60 -7.37 -5.24 13.83
C TRP A 60 -8.51 -4.25 13.60
N GLU A 61 -8.68 -3.75 12.37
CA GLU A 61 -9.76 -2.82 12.02
C GLU A 61 -11.16 -3.41 12.20
N HIS A 62 -11.29 -4.74 12.18
CA HIS A 62 -12.58 -5.43 12.23
C HIS A 62 -12.80 -6.26 13.51
N LEU A 63 -11.87 -6.24 14.48
CA LEU A 63 -12.03 -6.98 15.75
C LEU A 63 -13.30 -6.55 16.46
N SER A 64 -14.29 -7.44 16.51
CA SER A 64 -15.57 -7.17 17.14
C SER A 64 -16.37 -8.46 17.31
N PRO A 65 -17.45 -8.48 18.09
CA PRO A 65 -18.38 -9.61 18.12
C PRO A 65 -19.00 -9.93 16.75
N ALA A 66 -19.03 -8.95 15.82
CA ALA A 66 -19.52 -9.11 14.45
C ALA A 66 -18.40 -9.42 13.45
N PHE A 67 -17.19 -9.77 13.90
CA PHE A 67 -16.01 -9.99 13.04
C PHE A 67 -16.33 -10.89 11.85
N THR A 68 -16.93 -12.05 12.10
CA THR A 68 -17.24 -13.03 11.06
C THR A 68 -18.21 -12.46 10.04
N GLU A 69 -19.28 -11.81 10.50
CA GLU A 69 -20.30 -11.20 9.66
C GLU A 69 -19.78 -10.03 8.84
N ALA A 70 -18.81 -9.26 9.35
CA ALA A 70 -18.25 -8.10 8.65
C ALA A 70 -17.67 -8.46 7.28
N PHE A 71 -17.09 -9.66 7.14
CA PHE A 71 -16.51 -10.15 5.88
C PHE A 71 -17.54 -10.71 4.87
N LYS A 72 -18.85 -10.70 5.18
CA LYS A 72 -19.88 -11.03 4.18
C LYS A 72 -19.88 -10.07 3.00
N ARG A 73 -19.36 -8.86 3.19
CA ARG A 73 -19.16 -7.83 2.17
C ARG A 73 -17.67 -7.49 2.06
N PRO A 74 -17.24 -6.84 0.96
CA PRO A 74 -15.89 -6.30 0.88
C PRO A 74 -15.64 -5.34 2.05
N VAL A 75 -14.53 -5.55 2.76
CA VAL A 75 -14.13 -4.70 3.89
C VAL A 75 -13.20 -3.57 3.42
N ASP A 76 -12.30 -3.88 2.49
CA ASP A 76 -11.48 -2.93 1.77
C ASP A 76 -11.08 -3.51 0.40
N ALA A 77 -10.61 -2.65 -0.51
CA ALA A 77 -10.31 -3.04 -1.88
C ALA A 77 -9.09 -3.99 -2.00
N TRP A 78 -8.14 -3.92 -1.06
CA TRP A 78 -6.95 -4.76 -1.05
C TRP A 78 -7.26 -6.16 -0.52
N ASN A 79 -7.97 -6.28 0.61
CA ASN A 79 -8.47 -7.56 1.09
C ASN A 79 -9.32 -8.26 0.03
N GLU A 80 -10.18 -7.52 -0.68
CA GLU A 80 -11.01 -8.09 -1.74
C GLU A 80 -10.16 -8.64 -2.90
N GLN A 81 -9.11 -7.92 -3.32
CA GLN A 81 -8.16 -8.40 -4.34
C GLN A 81 -7.43 -9.68 -3.91
N LEU A 82 -7.05 -9.80 -2.64
CA LEU A 82 -6.42 -11.00 -2.11
C LEU A 82 -7.44 -12.16 -2.02
N ALA A 83 -8.66 -11.90 -1.57
CA ALA A 83 -9.72 -12.89 -1.44
C ALA A 83 -10.07 -13.54 -2.78
N VAL A 84 -10.17 -12.75 -3.87
CA VAL A 84 -10.45 -13.31 -5.21
C VAL A 84 -9.30 -14.16 -5.74
N LYS A 85 -8.03 -13.88 -5.37
CA LYS A 85 -6.88 -14.72 -5.72
C LYS A 85 -6.92 -16.05 -4.98
N VAL A 86 -7.23 -16.04 -3.68
CA VAL A 86 -7.43 -17.26 -2.89
C VAL A 86 -8.57 -18.10 -3.48
N LEU A 87 -9.69 -17.46 -3.82
CA LEU A 87 -10.84 -18.13 -4.44
C LEU A 87 -10.47 -18.73 -5.80
N ARG A 88 -9.75 -17.98 -6.64
CA ARG A 88 -9.27 -18.46 -7.93
C ARG A 88 -8.42 -19.73 -7.80
N LEU A 89 -7.43 -19.72 -6.89
CA LEU A 89 -6.58 -20.88 -6.63
C LEU A 89 -7.37 -22.10 -6.15
N ARG A 90 -8.40 -21.88 -5.31
CA ARG A 90 -9.31 -22.94 -4.89
C ARG A 90 -10.10 -23.51 -6.06
N ILE A 91 -10.69 -22.66 -6.90
CA ILE A 91 -11.47 -23.05 -8.09
C ILE A 91 -10.62 -23.88 -9.05
N ASP A 92 -9.36 -23.49 -9.28
CA ASP A 92 -8.46 -24.20 -10.21
C ASP A 92 -8.06 -25.60 -9.72
N ARG A 93 -8.19 -25.87 -8.42
CA ARG A 93 -7.93 -27.19 -7.81
C ARG A 93 -9.18 -28.08 -7.69
N MET A 94 -10.36 -27.59 -8.11
CA MET A 94 -11.60 -28.37 -8.02
C MET A 94 -11.63 -29.52 -9.02
N LYS A 95 -12.10 -30.69 -8.58
CA LYS A 95 -12.27 -31.88 -9.43
C LYS A 95 -13.53 -31.81 -10.32
N ASP A 96 -14.57 -31.13 -9.85
CA ASP A 96 -15.81 -30.92 -10.61
C ASP A 96 -15.64 -29.74 -11.57
N ALA A 97 -15.37 -30.05 -12.84
CA ALA A 97 -15.17 -29.05 -13.88
C ALA A 97 -16.41 -28.17 -14.13
N GLY A 98 -17.62 -28.71 -13.96
CA GLY A 98 -18.86 -27.97 -14.15
C GLY A 98 -19.12 -26.97 -13.04
N ALA A 99 -18.88 -27.37 -11.78
CA ALA A 99 -18.92 -26.46 -10.64
C ALA A 99 -17.84 -25.38 -10.74
N ALA A 100 -16.61 -25.77 -11.10
CA ALA A 100 -15.52 -24.82 -11.30
C ALA A 100 -15.84 -23.77 -12.38
N ALA A 101 -16.42 -24.18 -13.51
CA ALA A 101 -16.82 -23.25 -14.58
C ALA A 101 -17.84 -22.21 -14.11
N ARG A 102 -18.90 -22.63 -13.39
CA ARG A 102 -19.90 -21.71 -12.82
C ARG A 102 -19.30 -20.73 -11.81
N LEU A 103 -18.37 -21.20 -10.98
CA LEU A 103 -17.68 -20.35 -10.01
C LEU A 103 -16.72 -19.37 -10.69
N ARG A 104 -16.08 -19.72 -11.81
CA ARG A 104 -15.25 -18.79 -12.60
C ARG A 104 -16.09 -17.67 -13.21
N GLU A 105 -17.27 -17.98 -13.73
CA GLU A 105 -18.20 -16.99 -14.27
C GLU A 105 -18.67 -16.01 -13.18
N ALA A 106 -19.11 -16.53 -12.03
CA ALA A 106 -19.49 -15.71 -10.89
C ALA A 106 -18.31 -14.87 -10.35
N LEU A 107 -17.10 -15.41 -10.36
CA LEU A 107 -15.89 -14.69 -9.97
C LEU A 107 -15.60 -13.52 -10.91
N ASP A 108 -15.73 -13.72 -12.23
CA ASP A 108 -15.52 -12.66 -13.22
C ASP A 108 -16.56 -11.54 -13.10
N GLU A 109 -17.84 -11.88 -12.93
CA GLU A 109 -18.92 -10.91 -12.69
C GLU A 109 -18.65 -10.08 -11.42
N HIS A 110 -18.24 -10.75 -10.34
CA HIS A 110 -17.89 -10.09 -9.09
C HIS A 110 -16.69 -9.17 -9.24
N MET A 111 -15.59 -9.63 -9.86
CA MET A 111 -14.40 -8.79 -10.08
C MET A 111 -14.71 -7.59 -10.98
N THR A 112 -15.54 -7.77 -12.01
CA THR A 112 -16.00 -6.69 -12.89
C THR A 112 -16.73 -5.59 -12.11
N THR A 113 -17.50 -5.96 -11.09
CA THR A 113 -18.28 -5.01 -10.28
C THR A 113 -17.45 -4.40 -9.14
N ALA A 114 -16.69 -5.22 -8.42
CA ALA A 114 -16.05 -4.84 -7.17
C ALA A 114 -14.62 -4.32 -7.35
N LEU A 115 -13.86 -4.83 -8.32
CA LEU A 115 -12.41 -4.59 -8.44
C LEU A 115 -12.02 -3.79 -9.68
N LYS A 116 -12.69 -4.02 -10.81
CA LYS A 116 -12.37 -3.37 -12.07
C LYS A 116 -12.63 -1.85 -11.98
N PRO A 117 -11.70 -0.99 -12.44
CA PRO A 117 -11.94 0.44 -12.57
C PRO A 117 -13.15 0.75 -13.45
N ALA A 118 -13.87 1.83 -13.14
CA ALA A 118 -15.00 2.26 -13.93
C ALA A 118 -14.57 2.79 -15.31
N ALA A 119 -15.44 2.64 -16.31
CA ALA A 119 -15.18 3.00 -17.71
C ALA A 119 -14.92 4.50 -17.97
N THR A 120 -15.11 5.38 -16.97
CA THR A 120 -14.79 6.81 -17.08
C THR A 120 -13.30 7.11 -16.92
N THR A 121 -12.45 6.10 -16.71
CA THR A 121 -11.00 6.28 -16.75
C THR A 121 -10.59 6.79 -18.13
N PRO A 122 -9.62 7.73 -18.21
CA PRO A 122 -9.35 8.46 -19.44
C PRO A 122 -8.97 7.53 -20.57
N HIS A 123 -9.66 7.67 -21.70
CA HIS A 123 -9.19 7.12 -22.96
C HIS A 123 -7.96 7.90 -23.39
N VAL A 124 -6.80 7.26 -23.35
CA VAL A 124 -5.59 7.89 -23.83
C VAL A 124 -5.57 7.74 -25.35
N GLY A 125 -5.89 8.84 -26.05
CA GLY A 125 -6.02 8.85 -27.51
C GLY A 125 -4.73 8.35 -28.19
N PRO A 126 -4.81 7.56 -29.27
CA PRO A 126 -3.63 6.95 -29.85
C PRO A 126 -2.81 7.93 -30.70
N LYS A 127 -1.48 7.88 -30.59
CA LYS A 127 -0.64 7.73 -31.79
C LYS A 127 0.03 6.35 -31.71
N PRO A 128 -0.33 5.41 -32.60
CA PRO A 128 0.18 4.05 -32.54
C PRO A 128 1.67 4.02 -32.86
N VAL A 129 2.45 3.38 -31.99
CA VAL A 129 3.73 2.79 -32.37
C VAL A 129 3.53 1.28 -32.30
N VAL A 130 3.15 0.67 -33.43
CA VAL A 130 3.24 -0.79 -33.56
C VAL A 130 4.08 -1.08 -34.80
N ARG A 131 5.31 -1.56 -34.58
CA ARG A 131 6.08 -2.29 -35.59
C ARG A 131 5.96 -3.78 -35.29
N GLY A 132 5.08 -4.47 -36.03
CA GLY A 132 5.17 -5.89 -36.38
C GLY A 132 5.01 -6.95 -35.27
N ALA A 133 4.49 -8.12 -35.67
CA ALA A 133 4.14 -9.30 -34.86
C ALA A 133 2.84 -9.15 -34.04
N GLU A 134 2.20 -10.29 -33.72
CA GLU A 134 0.84 -10.47 -33.17
C GLU A 134 0.33 -9.31 -32.31
N ALA A 135 -0.94 -8.93 -32.47
CA ALA A 135 -1.53 -7.79 -31.77
C ALA A 135 -1.42 -7.98 -30.25
N SER A 136 -0.41 -7.35 -29.64
CA SER A 136 -0.21 -7.32 -28.19
C SER A 136 -1.48 -6.83 -27.50
N PRO A 137 -1.91 -7.40 -26.36
CA PRO A 137 -3.10 -6.94 -25.66
C PRO A 137 -2.92 -5.56 -25.01
N TYR A 138 -1.72 -4.97 -25.08
CA TYR A 138 -1.41 -3.64 -24.57
C TYR A 138 -0.67 -2.75 -25.57
N ILE A 139 -0.80 -1.44 -25.36
CA ILE A 139 0.03 -0.38 -25.93
C ILE A 139 0.80 0.28 -24.79
N VAL A 140 2.09 0.49 -25.00
CA VAL A 140 2.93 1.28 -24.08
C VAL A 140 2.88 2.74 -24.52
N LEU A 141 2.48 3.62 -23.61
CA LEU A 141 2.63 5.04 -23.78
C LEU A 141 3.84 5.49 -22.95
N PRO A 142 4.93 5.93 -23.58
CA PRO A 142 6.15 6.29 -22.86
C PRO A 142 5.90 7.53 -22.00
N ALA A 143 6.63 7.62 -20.89
CA ALA A 143 6.68 8.85 -20.11
C ALA A 143 7.30 9.98 -20.95
N ALA A 144 6.83 11.20 -20.70
CA ALA A 144 7.39 12.42 -21.28
C ALA A 144 7.53 13.49 -20.19
N PRO A 145 8.27 14.59 -20.42
CA PRO A 145 8.37 15.67 -19.44
C PRO A 145 6.99 16.16 -18.98
N GLY A 146 6.67 15.94 -17.70
CA GLY A 146 5.38 16.30 -17.10
C GLY A 146 4.22 15.33 -17.36
N VAL A 147 4.44 14.22 -18.08
CA VAL A 147 3.43 13.20 -18.37
C VAL A 147 3.97 11.82 -17.97
N GLU A 148 3.30 11.17 -17.02
CA GLU A 148 3.62 9.78 -16.66
C GLU A 148 3.30 8.84 -17.81
N GLY A 149 4.13 7.81 -17.98
CA GLY A 149 3.82 6.78 -18.96
C GLY A 149 2.74 5.83 -18.42
N SER A 150 2.20 5.01 -19.31
CA SER A 150 1.06 4.16 -18.99
C SER A 150 0.96 2.92 -19.88
N LEU A 151 0.19 1.93 -19.42
CA LEU A 151 -0.22 0.77 -20.21
C LEU A 151 -1.69 0.89 -20.59
N VAL A 152 -1.98 0.82 -21.88
CA VAL A 152 -3.33 0.97 -22.42
C VAL A 152 -3.81 -0.35 -23.00
N CYS A 153 -5.06 -0.72 -22.74
CA CYS A 153 -5.70 -1.90 -23.30
C CYS A 153 -5.80 -1.79 -24.83
N ASN A 154 -5.35 -2.83 -25.54
CA ASN A 154 -5.38 -2.88 -27.01
C ASN A 154 -6.29 -4.00 -27.55
N ALA A 155 -6.67 -4.96 -26.71
CA ALA A 155 -7.55 -6.05 -27.11
C ALA A 155 -8.36 -6.58 -25.92
N PRO A 156 -9.57 -7.14 -26.16
CA PRO A 156 -10.29 -7.91 -25.16
C PRO A 156 -9.45 -9.07 -24.63
N LEU A 157 -9.59 -9.37 -23.34
CA LEU A 157 -8.93 -10.48 -22.66
C LEU A 157 -9.90 -11.14 -21.68
N PRO A 158 -10.00 -12.48 -21.64
CA PRO A 158 -10.81 -13.17 -20.63
C PRO A 158 -10.18 -13.02 -19.25
N ALA A 159 -10.99 -13.11 -18.19
CA ALA A 159 -10.56 -13.09 -16.78
C ALA A 159 -9.31 -13.96 -16.52
N PHE A 160 -8.32 -13.40 -15.82
CA PHE A 160 -7.00 -14.02 -15.60
C PHE A 160 -6.21 -14.36 -16.87
N GLY A 161 -6.52 -13.72 -18.00
CA GLY A 161 -5.73 -13.78 -19.22
C GLY A 161 -4.36 -13.12 -19.06
N ASP A 162 -3.37 -13.67 -19.77
CA ASP A 162 -2.01 -13.14 -19.78
C ASP A 162 -1.98 -11.79 -20.51
N PHE A 163 -1.61 -10.76 -19.77
CA PHE A 163 -1.57 -9.38 -20.23
C PHE A 163 -0.18 -9.02 -20.75
N LEU A 164 0.85 -9.30 -19.95
CA LEU A 164 2.24 -8.99 -20.27
C LEU A 164 3.11 -10.18 -19.86
N ARG A 165 4.04 -10.56 -20.74
CA ARG A 165 5.08 -11.56 -20.46
C ARG A 165 6.44 -10.95 -20.75
N VAL A 166 7.36 -11.05 -19.81
CA VAL A 166 8.74 -10.54 -19.93
C VAL A 166 9.70 -11.69 -19.63
N PRO A 167 10.60 -12.05 -20.58
CA PRO A 167 11.60 -13.07 -20.34
C PRO A 167 12.41 -12.77 -19.08
N ARG A 168 12.67 -13.82 -18.28
CA ARG A 168 13.35 -13.67 -16.99
C ARG A 168 14.73 -13.02 -17.11
N ASP A 169 15.45 -13.35 -18.18
CA ASP A 169 16.77 -12.77 -18.48
C ASP A 169 16.72 -11.26 -18.76
N ARG A 170 15.56 -10.70 -19.10
CA ARG A 170 15.35 -9.25 -19.30
C ARG A 170 14.99 -8.50 -18.03
N MET A 171 14.67 -9.18 -16.94
CA MET A 171 14.45 -8.54 -15.66
C MET A 171 15.78 -7.99 -15.11
N PHE A 172 15.76 -6.86 -14.42
CA PHE A 172 16.91 -6.33 -13.68
C PHE A 172 16.76 -6.71 -12.21
N PHE A 173 17.43 -7.79 -11.79
CA PHE A 173 17.45 -8.29 -10.42
C PHE A 173 18.77 -9.02 -10.18
N ILE A 174 19.01 -9.49 -8.94
CA ILE A 174 20.36 -9.90 -8.53
C ILE A 174 20.97 -10.97 -9.46
N ASP A 175 20.22 -12.02 -9.84
CA ASP A 175 20.77 -13.11 -10.65
C ASP A 175 21.18 -12.63 -12.07
N THR A 176 20.40 -11.75 -12.70
CA THR A 176 20.74 -11.21 -14.02
C THR A 176 21.80 -10.12 -13.93
N VAL A 177 21.84 -9.34 -12.85
CA VAL A 177 22.87 -8.35 -12.57
C VAL A 177 24.24 -9.00 -12.46
N VAL A 178 24.37 -10.08 -11.68
CA VAL A 178 25.64 -10.81 -11.57
C VAL A 178 25.99 -11.61 -12.82
N GLN A 179 25.08 -11.71 -13.80
CA GLN A 179 25.34 -12.36 -15.08
C GLN A 179 25.77 -11.36 -16.16
N TYR A 180 25.05 -10.24 -16.30
CA TYR A 180 25.18 -9.31 -17.43
C TYR A 180 25.90 -8.00 -17.10
N CYS A 181 25.85 -7.51 -15.86
CA CYS A 181 26.56 -6.30 -15.45
C CYS A 181 28.04 -6.58 -15.13
N GLU A 182 28.96 -5.78 -15.67
CA GLU A 182 30.40 -5.89 -15.38
C GLU A 182 30.71 -5.66 -13.89
N LEU A 183 30.17 -4.57 -13.32
CA LEU A 183 30.31 -4.24 -11.91
C LEU A 183 29.72 -5.35 -11.02
N GLY A 184 28.50 -5.79 -11.35
CA GLY A 184 27.80 -6.87 -10.63
C GLY A 184 28.60 -8.16 -10.58
N ARG A 185 29.14 -8.59 -11.73
CA ARG A 185 30.01 -9.79 -11.84
C ARG A 185 31.23 -9.70 -10.94
N VAL A 186 31.97 -8.60 -11.00
CA VAL A 186 33.23 -8.44 -10.26
C VAL A 186 32.99 -8.39 -8.75
N VAL A 187 31.98 -7.63 -8.30
CA VAL A 187 31.64 -7.57 -6.87
C VAL A 187 31.17 -8.92 -6.36
N HIS A 188 30.30 -9.63 -7.10
CA HIS A 188 29.80 -10.93 -6.68
C HIS A 188 30.88 -12.02 -6.66
N ALA A 189 31.84 -11.99 -7.58
CA ALA A 189 32.95 -12.94 -7.62
C ALA A 189 33.95 -12.78 -6.46
N SER A 190 33.94 -11.64 -5.76
CA SER A 190 34.82 -11.34 -4.63
C SER A 190 34.03 -11.26 -3.32
N GLY A 191 34.23 -12.23 -2.43
CA GLY A 191 33.60 -12.22 -1.10
C GLY A 191 33.97 -10.98 -0.26
N GLU A 192 35.16 -10.43 -0.46
CA GLU A 192 35.61 -9.19 0.19
C GLU A 192 34.81 -7.98 -0.32
N LEU A 193 34.70 -7.81 -1.64
CA LEU A 193 33.94 -6.68 -2.23
C LEU A 193 32.45 -6.80 -1.91
N SER A 194 31.88 -8.01 -2.01
CA SER A 194 30.49 -8.27 -1.66
C SER A 194 30.22 -7.91 -0.18
N SER A 195 31.15 -8.22 0.72
CA SER A 195 31.04 -7.83 2.14
C SER A 195 31.15 -6.32 2.34
N MET A 196 31.95 -5.60 1.53
CA MET A 196 32.06 -4.14 1.63
C MET A 196 30.79 -3.43 1.14
N ILE A 197 30.16 -3.93 0.08
CA ILE A 197 28.91 -3.36 -0.48
C ILE A 197 27.68 -3.69 0.39
N SER A 198 27.77 -4.68 1.28
CA SER A 198 26.76 -4.97 2.31
C SER A 198 25.41 -5.47 1.78
N GLY A 199 25.42 -6.33 0.76
CA GLY A 199 24.24 -7.11 0.33
C GLY A 199 23.73 -6.82 -1.08
N ASP A 200 22.65 -7.48 -1.46
CA ASP A 200 22.11 -7.48 -2.83
C ASP A 200 21.48 -6.14 -3.21
N GLU A 201 20.71 -5.51 -2.31
CA GLU A 201 20.05 -4.22 -2.60
C GLU A 201 21.04 -3.08 -2.89
N PRO A 202 22.07 -2.83 -2.06
CA PRO A 202 23.12 -1.89 -2.40
C PRO A 202 23.77 -2.19 -3.76
N LEU A 203 24.07 -3.46 -4.06
CA LEU A 203 24.66 -3.85 -5.33
C LEU A 203 23.73 -3.56 -6.52
N LEU A 204 22.44 -3.83 -6.38
CA LEU A 204 21.44 -3.49 -7.40
C LEU A 204 21.40 -1.98 -7.69
N VAL A 205 21.45 -1.14 -6.65
CA VAL A 205 21.50 0.32 -6.79
C VAL A 205 22.76 0.76 -7.55
N LEU A 206 23.93 0.24 -7.18
CA LEU A 206 25.19 0.59 -7.86
C LEU A 206 25.22 0.12 -9.30
N CYS A 207 24.78 -1.12 -9.57
CA CYS A 207 24.69 -1.63 -10.93
C CYS A 207 23.70 -0.81 -11.77
N LEU A 208 22.58 -0.35 -11.20
CA LEU A 208 21.62 0.47 -11.95
C LEU A 208 22.22 1.82 -12.33
N VAL A 209 22.96 2.45 -11.41
CA VAL A 209 23.73 3.67 -11.72
C VAL A 209 24.73 3.40 -12.84
N TYR A 210 25.58 2.38 -12.69
CA TYR A 210 26.60 2.03 -13.69
C TYR A 210 26.00 1.77 -15.07
N GLU A 211 24.98 0.91 -15.14
CA GLU A 211 24.33 0.52 -16.39
C GLU A 211 23.65 1.71 -17.09
N ARG A 212 23.14 2.70 -16.34
CA ARG A 212 22.62 3.96 -16.92
C ARG A 212 23.67 4.72 -17.71
N TYR A 213 24.93 4.74 -17.26
CA TYR A 213 26.03 5.42 -17.96
C TYR A 213 26.52 4.65 -19.18
N VAL A 214 26.43 3.32 -19.17
CA VAL A 214 26.81 2.45 -20.31
C VAL A 214 25.61 1.96 -21.12
N ALA A 215 24.48 2.67 -21.05
CA ALA A 215 23.16 2.23 -21.52
C ALA A 215 23.14 1.76 -22.99
N GLU A 216 23.92 2.38 -23.87
CA GLU A 216 24.01 1.98 -25.29
C GLU A 216 24.48 0.53 -25.50
N SER A 217 25.25 0.00 -24.54
CA SER A 217 25.73 -1.38 -24.54
C SER A 217 25.11 -2.26 -23.44
N SER A 218 24.20 -1.70 -22.64
CA SER A 218 23.58 -2.39 -21.53
C SER A 218 22.63 -3.48 -22.03
N HIS A 219 22.63 -4.62 -21.34
CA HIS A 219 21.63 -5.68 -21.54
C HIS A 219 20.20 -5.18 -21.28
N TRP A 220 20.06 -4.16 -20.44
CA TRP A 220 18.78 -3.54 -20.04
C TRP A 220 18.56 -2.17 -20.68
N GLY A 221 19.15 -1.89 -21.86
CA GLY A 221 19.01 -0.61 -22.55
C GLY A 221 17.56 -0.12 -22.67
N ASP A 222 16.63 -1.00 -23.06
CA ASP A 222 15.20 -0.64 -23.20
C ASP A 222 14.56 -0.21 -21.86
N LEU A 223 14.89 -0.90 -20.76
CA LEU A 223 14.44 -0.53 -19.41
C LEU A 223 14.98 0.85 -19.03
N LEU A 224 16.29 1.05 -19.16
CA LEU A 224 16.98 2.28 -18.78
C LEU A 224 16.49 3.49 -19.57
N LEU A 225 16.22 3.31 -20.88
CA LEU A 225 15.66 4.36 -21.74
C LEU A 225 14.20 4.70 -21.38
N SER A 226 13.46 3.76 -20.80
CA SER A 226 12.07 3.98 -20.37
C SER A 226 11.95 4.60 -18.97
N CYS A 227 12.99 4.50 -18.13
CA CYS A 227 13.02 5.08 -16.80
C CYS A 227 12.90 6.63 -16.85
N PRO A 228 12.23 7.26 -15.87
CA PRO A 228 12.23 8.71 -15.71
C PRO A 228 13.65 9.25 -15.57
N GLY A 229 13.92 10.41 -16.16
CA GLY A 229 15.22 11.07 -16.02
C GLY A 229 15.50 11.55 -14.59
N GLU A 230 14.43 11.91 -13.86
CA GLU A 230 14.44 12.51 -12.52
C GLU A 230 13.12 12.21 -11.78
N TYR A 231 13.11 12.45 -10.46
CA TYR A 231 11.94 12.27 -9.58
C TYR A 231 11.64 13.56 -8.77
N PRO A 232 11.34 14.69 -9.43
CA PRO A 232 11.27 16.01 -8.76
C PRO A 232 10.14 16.12 -7.73
N THR A 233 9.14 15.23 -7.81
CA THR A 233 8.01 15.19 -6.87
C THR A 233 8.24 14.30 -5.65
N VAL A 234 9.34 13.55 -5.59
CA VAL A 234 9.69 12.76 -4.41
C VAL A 234 10.35 13.69 -3.36
N PRO A 235 9.86 13.73 -2.11
CA PRO A 235 10.33 14.66 -1.08
C PRO A 235 11.84 14.67 -0.81
N SER A 236 12.54 13.56 -1.03
CA SER A 236 14.01 13.53 -0.90
C SER A 236 14.72 14.50 -1.84
N PHE A 237 14.09 14.90 -2.96
CA PHE A 237 14.60 15.90 -3.91
C PHE A 237 14.14 17.33 -3.60
N TRP A 238 13.26 17.52 -2.63
CA TRP A 238 12.70 18.85 -2.33
C TRP A 238 13.68 19.73 -1.57
N GLY A 239 13.61 21.04 -1.84
CA GLY A 239 14.24 22.08 -1.04
C GLY A 239 13.46 22.37 0.24
N TRP A 240 14.06 23.15 1.15
CA TRP A 240 13.47 23.49 2.45
C TRP A 240 12.09 24.16 2.34
N ASP A 241 11.90 25.04 1.36
CA ASP A 241 10.64 25.76 1.15
C ASP A 241 9.47 24.82 0.77
N ASP A 242 9.75 23.74 0.03
CA ASP A 242 8.74 22.73 -0.32
C ASP A 242 8.52 21.76 0.85
N LEU A 243 9.60 21.37 1.54
CA LEU A 243 9.55 20.50 2.72
C LEU A 243 8.78 21.12 3.89
N ALA A 244 8.76 22.45 4.00
CA ALA A 244 7.95 23.16 5.01
C ALA A 244 6.45 22.83 4.91
N GLU A 245 5.94 22.39 3.76
CA GLU A 245 4.54 21.98 3.65
C GLU A 245 4.24 20.65 4.38
N LEU A 246 5.28 19.88 4.74
CA LEU A 246 5.16 18.63 5.50
C LEU A 246 5.34 18.84 7.01
N GLU A 247 5.52 20.09 7.47
CA GLU A 247 5.67 20.39 8.90
C GLU A 247 4.45 19.90 9.71
N GLY A 248 4.74 19.28 10.86
CA GLY A 248 3.73 18.67 11.74
C GLY A 248 3.25 17.29 11.31
N LEU A 249 3.84 16.71 10.24
CA LEU A 249 3.58 15.34 9.80
C LEU A 249 4.81 14.45 10.03
N ASP A 250 4.61 13.22 10.52
CA ASP A 250 5.68 12.25 10.77
C ASP A 250 6.54 11.96 9.52
N VAL A 251 5.95 12.06 8.32
CA VAL A 251 6.67 11.84 7.05
C VAL A 251 7.84 12.79 6.84
N LEU A 252 7.83 13.99 7.44
CA LEU A 252 8.96 14.92 7.33
C LEU A 252 10.22 14.33 7.96
N ASP A 253 10.11 13.74 9.15
CA ASP A 253 11.23 13.12 9.86
C ASP A 253 11.77 11.93 9.07
N ASP A 254 10.89 11.10 8.51
CA ASP A 254 11.26 9.97 7.65
C ASP A 254 12.00 10.43 6.38
N VAL A 255 11.58 11.53 5.77
CA VAL A 255 12.24 12.11 4.59
C VAL A 255 13.63 12.64 4.94
N LEU A 256 13.78 13.32 6.08
CA LEU A 256 15.08 13.84 6.54
C LEU A 256 16.04 12.71 6.90
N ALA A 257 15.56 11.69 7.62
CA ALA A 257 16.32 10.48 7.95
C ALA A 257 16.79 9.75 6.68
N LYS A 258 15.90 9.58 5.69
CA LYS A 258 16.24 8.97 4.40
C LYS A 258 17.30 9.77 3.64
N LYS A 259 17.23 11.11 3.63
CA LYS A 259 18.26 11.97 3.01
C LYS A 259 19.61 11.79 3.69
N ALA A 260 19.64 11.75 5.03
CA ALA A 260 20.88 11.52 5.78
C ALA A 260 21.47 10.13 5.51
N GLN A 261 20.64 9.08 5.49
CA GLN A 261 21.06 7.73 5.16
C GLN A 261 21.63 7.62 3.73
N LEU A 262 21.05 8.31 2.76
CA LEU A 262 21.56 8.34 1.38
C LEU A 262 22.93 9.02 1.28
N VAL A 263 23.13 10.11 2.01
CA VAL A 263 24.46 10.77 2.08
C VAL A 263 25.48 9.82 2.69
N GLN A 264 25.14 9.15 3.79
CA GLN A 264 26.02 8.18 4.43
C GLN A 264 26.38 7.02 3.49
N PHE A 265 25.37 6.41 2.86
CA PHE A 265 25.55 5.33 1.89
C PHE A 265 26.45 5.74 0.72
N HIS A 266 26.26 6.95 0.19
CA HIS A 266 27.12 7.50 -0.85
C HIS A 266 28.56 7.67 -0.38
N THR A 267 28.79 8.25 0.81
CA THR A 267 30.13 8.41 1.37
C THR A 267 30.85 7.08 1.56
N GLU A 268 30.17 6.07 2.11
CA GLU A 268 30.72 4.72 2.30
C GLU A 268 31.06 4.05 0.97
N THR A 269 30.13 4.14 0.01
CA THR A 269 30.32 3.57 -1.33
C THR A 269 31.50 4.22 -2.05
N MET A 270 31.63 5.55 -2.01
CA MET A 270 32.73 6.26 -2.67
C MET A 270 34.12 5.87 -2.12
N ALA A 271 34.20 5.40 -0.87
CA ALA A 271 35.44 4.86 -0.31
C ALA A 271 35.82 3.49 -0.89
N VAL A 272 34.83 2.69 -1.33
CA VAL A 272 35.00 1.32 -1.84
C VAL A 272 35.16 1.28 -3.36
N LEU A 273 34.52 2.20 -4.09
CA LEU A 273 34.52 2.23 -5.56
C LEU A 273 35.92 2.24 -6.22
N PRO A 274 36.96 2.89 -5.67
CA PRO A 274 38.30 2.77 -6.24
C PRO A 274 38.83 1.33 -6.25
N ILE A 275 38.52 0.54 -5.22
CA ILE A 275 38.92 -0.88 -5.12
C ILE A 275 38.13 -1.72 -6.13
N VAL A 276 36.83 -1.44 -6.27
CA VAL A 276 35.97 -2.06 -7.29
C VAL A 276 36.49 -1.77 -8.70
N TYR A 277 36.93 -0.53 -8.97
CA TYR A 277 37.52 -0.14 -10.25
C TYR A 277 38.81 -0.93 -10.55
N GLU A 278 39.71 -1.09 -9.58
CA GLU A 278 40.91 -1.91 -9.80
C GLU A 278 40.56 -3.37 -10.11
N ALA A 279 39.49 -3.92 -9.51
CA ALA A 279 39.00 -5.25 -9.82
C ALA A 279 38.32 -5.36 -11.20
N LEU A 280 37.85 -4.24 -11.75
CA LEU A 280 37.32 -4.10 -13.10
C LEU A 280 38.41 -3.86 -14.16
N ALA A 281 39.69 -3.75 -13.76
CA ALA A 281 40.77 -3.39 -14.66
C ALA A 281 40.87 -4.38 -15.85
N GLY A 282 40.71 -3.84 -17.06
CA GLY A 282 40.74 -4.60 -18.32
C GLY A 282 39.37 -5.03 -18.85
N SER A 283 38.29 -4.92 -18.07
CA SER A 283 36.91 -5.08 -18.56
C SER A 283 36.15 -3.75 -18.67
N CYS A 284 36.36 -2.82 -17.72
CA CYS A 284 35.66 -1.54 -17.74
C CYS A 284 36.09 -0.67 -18.92
N ARG A 285 35.11 -0.11 -19.63
CA ARG A 285 35.32 0.81 -20.76
C ARG A 285 35.57 2.25 -20.35
N LEU A 286 35.25 2.60 -19.10
CA LEU A 286 35.39 3.95 -18.55
C LEU A 286 36.78 4.11 -17.92
N GLY A 287 37.36 5.30 -18.03
CA GLY A 287 38.51 5.67 -17.21
C GLY A 287 38.15 5.73 -15.72
N LYS A 288 39.16 5.71 -14.83
CA LYS A 288 38.93 5.72 -13.38
C LYS A 288 38.13 6.92 -12.89
N GLU A 289 38.46 8.11 -13.38
CA GLU A 289 37.76 9.36 -13.02
C GLU A 289 36.31 9.31 -13.54
N GLU A 290 36.11 8.96 -14.82
CA GLU A 290 34.77 8.81 -15.42
C GLU A 290 33.91 7.78 -14.68
N PHE A 291 34.50 6.66 -14.27
CA PHE A 291 33.81 5.64 -13.48
C PHE A 291 33.34 6.19 -12.13
N LEU A 292 34.20 6.90 -11.40
CA LEU A 292 33.83 7.47 -10.10
C LEU A 292 32.77 8.56 -10.24
N ASP A 293 32.85 9.38 -11.29
CA ASP A 293 31.87 10.44 -11.58
C ASP A 293 30.47 9.90 -11.90
N CYS A 294 30.35 8.62 -12.29
CA CYS A 294 29.05 7.96 -12.48
C CYS A 294 28.23 7.93 -11.17
N PHE A 295 28.90 7.85 -10.02
CA PHE A 295 28.28 7.58 -8.73
C PHE A 295 28.08 8.83 -7.89
N SER A 296 27.63 9.92 -8.52
CA SER A 296 27.24 11.12 -7.78
C SER A 296 26.09 10.84 -6.82
N LEU A 297 25.94 11.68 -5.79
CA LEU A 297 24.82 11.59 -4.84
C LEU A 297 23.47 11.62 -5.57
N GLU A 298 23.33 12.49 -6.57
CA GLU A 298 22.10 12.59 -7.38
C GLU A 298 21.82 11.31 -8.18
N ALA A 299 22.86 10.67 -8.73
CA ALA A 299 22.72 9.41 -9.43
C ALA A 299 22.27 8.27 -8.49
N MET A 300 22.83 8.21 -7.27
CA MET A 300 22.39 7.25 -6.25
C MET A 300 20.96 7.52 -5.78
N MET A 301 20.59 8.78 -5.57
CA MET A 301 19.23 9.18 -5.23
C MET A 301 18.25 8.76 -6.33
N TRP A 302 18.61 8.98 -7.60
CA TRP A 302 17.80 8.55 -8.74
C TRP A 302 17.63 7.02 -8.80
N ALA A 303 18.72 6.26 -8.62
CA ALA A 303 18.65 4.81 -8.66
C ALA A 303 17.78 4.27 -7.52
N ARG A 304 17.93 4.82 -6.31
CA ARG A 304 17.08 4.45 -5.17
C ARG A 304 15.61 4.80 -5.41
N ALA A 305 15.32 6.00 -5.90
CA ALA A 305 13.95 6.40 -6.25
C ALA A 305 13.35 5.53 -7.36
N THR A 306 14.17 5.06 -8.30
CA THR A 306 13.74 4.09 -9.32
C THR A 306 13.34 2.76 -8.69
N PHE A 307 14.16 2.20 -7.80
CA PHE A 307 13.79 0.98 -7.08
C PHE A 307 12.55 1.18 -6.20
N ASP A 308 12.48 2.25 -5.42
CA ASP A 308 11.36 2.52 -4.52
C ASP A 308 10.03 2.66 -5.27
N SER A 309 10.03 3.25 -6.47
CA SER A 309 8.81 3.56 -7.23
C SER A 309 8.41 2.50 -8.27
N ARG A 310 9.35 1.67 -8.74
CA ARG A 310 9.14 0.79 -9.93
C ARG A 310 9.47 -0.67 -9.70
N ALA A 311 10.18 -1.01 -8.62
CA ALA A 311 10.57 -2.38 -8.40
C ALA A 311 9.45 -3.22 -7.81
N PHE A 312 9.47 -4.51 -8.16
CA PHE A 312 8.58 -5.52 -7.63
C PHE A 312 9.34 -6.40 -6.65
N ASN A 313 8.70 -6.72 -5.52
CA ASN A 313 9.08 -7.88 -4.72
C ASN A 313 8.48 -9.14 -5.35
N LEU A 314 9.32 -9.97 -5.96
CA LEU A 314 8.90 -11.15 -6.72
C LEU A 314 9.45 -12.42 -6.10
N ASN A 315 8.61 -13.46 -6.01
CA ASN A 315 9.09 -14.79 -5.70
C ASN A 315 9.68 -15.42 -6.97
N VAL A 316 11.00 -15.62 -6.98
CA VAL A 316 11.76 -16.30 -8.02
C VAL A 316 12.31 -17.59 -7.43
N ASP A 317 11.74 -18.71 -7.84
CA ASP A 317 12.13 -20.07 -7.43
C ASP A 317 12.25 -20.23 -5.90
N GLY A 318 11.32 -19.65 -5.15
CA GLY A 318 11.24 -19.73 -3.68
C GLY A 318 11.95 -18.60 -2.93
N ARG A 319 12.64 -17.69 -3.62
CA ARG A 319 13.31 -16.52 -3.01
C ARG A 319 12.55 -15.25 -3.36
N VAL A 320 12.28 -14.40 -2.37
CA VAL A 320 11.76 -13.04 -2.63
C VAL A 320 12.93 -12.15 -3.02
N VAL A 321 12.90 -11.61 -4.23
CA VAL A 321 13.93 -10.70 -4.77
C VAL A 321 13.30 -9.39 -5.23
N LEU A 322 14.05 -8.30 -5.09
CA LEU A 322 13.69 -7.00 -5.65
C LEU A 322 14.09 -6.98 -7.13
N ALA A 323 13.15 -6.61 -8.02
CA ALA A 323 13.37 -6.63 -9.46
C ALA A 323 12.71 -5.46 -10.17
N LEU A 324 13.42 -4.81 -11.09
CA LEU A 324 12.81 -3.95 -12.10
C LEU A 324 12.45 -4.81 -13.32
N VAL A 325 11.22 -4.66 -13.81
CA VAL A 325 10.71 -5.47 -14.90
C VAL A 325 10.31 -4.54 -16.04
N PRO A 326 11.04 -4.55 -17.17
CA PRO A 326 10.77 -3.65 -18.29
C PRO A 326 9.31 -3.72 -18.74
N VAL A 327 8.72 -2.56 -19.08
CA VAL A 327 7.32 -2.40 -19.49
C VAL A 327 6.30 -2.62 -18.38
N ALA A 328 6.52 -3.61 -17.50
CA ALA A 328 5.62 -3.91 -16.39
C ALA A 328 5.57 -2.78 -15.36
N ASP A 329 6.69 -2.07 -15.18
CA ASP A 329 6.83 -0.93 -14.27
C ASP A 329 6.12 0.36 -14.75
N MET A 330 5.54 0.34 -15.96
CA MET A 330 4.76 1.45 -16.53
C MET A 330 3.28 1.41 -16.15
N ILE A 331 2.83 0.39 -15.42
CA ILE A 331 1.44 0.31 -14.96
C ILE A 331 1.22 1.23 -13.76
N ASN A 332 0.20 2.08 -13.81
CA ASN A 332 -0.06 3.06 -12.75
C ASN A 332 -0.92 2.52 -11.60
N HIS A 333 -0.87 3.24 -10.47
CA HIS A 333 -1.53 2.87 -9.22
C HIS A 333 -3.00 3.29 -9.14
N GLY A 334 -3.87 2.43 -8.60
CA GLY A 334 -5.20 2.86 -8.13
C GLY A 334 -5.80 2.01 -7.01
N ASN A 335 -6.88 2.54 -6.41
CA ASN A 335 -7.72 1.81 -5.45
C ASN A 335 -8.36 0.56 -6.07
N ARG A 336 -8.61 0.60 -7.37
CA ARG A 336 -9.20 -0.47 -8.18
C ARG A 336 -8.18 -0.96 -9.19
N SER A 337 -8.28 -2.24 -9.56
CA SER A 337 -7.21 -2.96 -10.26
C SER A 337 -7.74 -3.70 -11.48
N ASP A 338 -7.16 -3.43 -12.64
CA ASP A 338 -7.30 -4.25 -13.85
C ASP A 338 -6.33 -5.42 -13.80
N VAL A 339 -5.05 -5.15 -13.50
CA VAL A 339 -4.04 -6.19 -13.33
C VAL A 339 -4.04 -6.69 -11.90
N LEU A 340 -4.15 -7.99 -11.71
CA LEU A 340 -4.32 -8.60 -10.39
C LEU A 340 -3.16 -9.51 -10.01
N VAL A 341 -2.61 -10.26 -10.96
CA VAL A 341 -1.53 -11.23 -10.71
C VAL A 341 -0.24 -10.73 -11.34
N ARG A 342 0.84 -10.82 -10.57
CA ARG A 342 2.23 -10.67 -11.01
C ARG A 342 3.00 -11.85 -10.43
N ARG A 343 3.74 -12.59 -11.26
CA ARG A 343 4.54 -13.74 -10.82
C ARG A 343 5.71 -13.97 -11.77
N VAL A 344 6.68 -14.74 -11.32
CA VAL A 344 7.70 -15.34 -12.18
C VAL A 344 7.41 -16.84 -12.25
N GLU A 345 7.30 -17.36 -13.47
CA GLU A 345 7.11 -18.80 -13.69
C GLU A 345 8.36 -19.56 -13.26
N PRO A 346 8.26 -20.76 -12.67
CA PRO A 346 9.40 -21.46 -12.09
C PRO A 346 10.44 -21.90 -13.13
N ASN A 347 11.65 -22.24 -12.69
CA ASN A 347 12.69 -22.91 -13.48
C ASN A 347 13.12 -22.16 -14.75
N GLY A 348 13.39 -20.85 -14.63
CA GLY A 348 13.78 -20.01 -15.75
C GLY A 348 12.61 -19.45 -16.55
N GLY A 349 11.37 -19.70 -16.14
CA GLY A 349 10.17 -19.17 -16.78
C GLY A 349 10.01 -17.65 -16.65
N ASP A 350 9.16 -17.10 -17.52
CA ASP A 350 8.95 -15.67 -17.71
C ASP A 350 8.30 -15.00 -16.50
N PHE A 351 8.51 -13.69 -16.36
CA PHE A 351 7.61 -12.85 -15.60
C PHE A 351 6.28 -12.71 -16.34
N VAL A 352 5.16 -12.81 -15.62
CA VAL A 352 3.81 -12.71 -16.16
C VAL A 352 2.94 -11.78 -15.32
N MET A 353 2.27 -10.84 -15.99
CA MET A 353 1.12 -10.10 -15.45
C MET A 353 -0.18 -10.61 -16.05
N GLN A 354 -1.19 -10.78 -15.21
CA GLN A 354 -2.54 -11.18 -15.65
C GLN A 354 -3.59 -10.21 -15.14
N ILE A 355 -4.58 -9.93 -15.99
CA ILE A 355 -5.77 -9.17 -15.61
C ILE A 355 -6.61 -9.92 -14.58
N GLY A 356 -7.38 -9.23 -13.76
CA GLY A 356 -8.37 -9.82 -12.87
C GLY A 356 -9.66 -10.15 -13.63
N ALA A 357 -10.53 -9.15 -13.73
CA ALA A 357 -11.78 -9.21 -14.49
C ALA A 357 -11.56 -9.14 -16.01
N SER A 358 -12.44 -9.78 -16.78
CA SER A 358 -12.39 -9.74 -18.24
C SER A 358 -12.34 -8.31 -18.80
N LEU A 359 -11.45 -8.08 -19.77
CA LEU A 359 -11.41 -6.88 -20.60
C LEU A 359 -12.26 -7.12 -21.86
N THR A 360 -13.13 -6.17 -22.16
CA THR A 360 -14.10 -6.22 -23.26
C THR A 360 -13.71 -5.23 -24.36
N ALA A 361 -14.45 -5.20 -25.46
CA ALA A 361 -14.26 -4.20 -26.52
C ALA A 361 -14.43 -2.75 -26.02
N GLN A 362 -15.17 -2.52 -24.93
CA GLN A 362 -15.33 -1.19 -24.33
C GLN A 362 -14.09 -0.73 -23.55
N ASP A 363 -13.20 -1.66 -23.18
CA ASP A 363 -11.97 -1.36 -22.46
C ASP A 363 -10.83 -0.96 -23.41
N VAL A 364 -10.94 -1.25 -24.71
CA VAL A 364 -9.88 -0.93 -25.68
C VAL A 364 -9.67 0.58 -25.74
N GLY A 365 -8.41 1.01 -25.60
CA GLY A 365 -8.01 2.41 -25.51
C GLY A 365 -8.09 3.00 -24.10
N ARG A 366 -8.51 2.22 -23.08
CA ARG A 366 -8.50 2.64 -21.68
C ARG A 366 -7.14 2.33 -21.05
N GLU A 367 -6.64 3.24 -20.22
CA GLU A 367 -5.51 2.95 -19.36
C GLU A 367 -5.85 1.83 -18.37
N LEU A 368 -4.92 0.91 -18.17
CA LEU A 368 -5.05 -0.19 -17.21
C LEU A 368 -4.25 0.11 -15.95
N TRP A 369 -4.89 -0.16 -14.81
CA TRP A 369 -4.38 0.24 -13.50
C TRP A 369 -4.10 -1.01 -12.64
N MET A 370 -3.22 -0.87 -11.66
CA MET A 370 -2.94 -1.90 -10.67
C MET A 370 -2.91 -1.31 -9.26
N SER A 371 -3.29 -2.08 -8.24
CA SER A 371 -2.96 -1.71 -6.86
C SER A 371 -1.51 -2.12 -6.52
N TYR A 372 -0.72 -1.16 -6.08
CA TYR A 372 0.67 -1.38 -5.61
C TYR A 372 0.69 -2.02 -4.22
N GLY A 373 -0.43 -1.91 -3.50
CA GLY A 373 -0.57 -2.26 -2.10
C GLY A 373 -1.55 -1.30 -1.44
N PRO A 374 -1.95 -1.57 -0.18
CA PRO A 374 -2.77 -0.69 0.62
C PRO A 374 -1.90 0.42 1.24
N LEU A 375 -1.34 1.27 0.38
CA LEU A 375 -0.41 2.33 0.73
C LEU A 375 -1.16 3.62 1.10
N GLN A 376 -0.72 4.28 2.17
CA GLN A 376 -1.23 5.59 2.56
C GLN A 376 -0.65 6.70 1.67
N ASN A 377 -1.26 7.88 1.69
CA ASN A 377 -0.80 8.98 0.83
C ASN A 377 0.61 9.47 1.17
N TRP A 378 1.06 9.34 2.42
CA TRP A 378 2.45 9.67 2.78
C TRP A 378 3.45 8.68 2.15
N GLU A 379 3.11 7.39 2.06
CA GLU A 379 3.92 6.36 1.40
C GLU A 379 3.96 6.61 -0.12
N LEU A 380 2.81 6.90 -0.72
CA LEU A 380 2.71 7.23 -2.14
C LEU A 380 3.55 8.48 -2.47
N LEU A 381 3.53 9.50 -1.61
CA LEU A 381 4.34 10.70 -1.83
C LEU A 381 5.84 10.40 -1.68
N GLN A 382 6.24 9.74 -0.59
CA GLN A 382 7.64 9.51 -0.26
C GLN A 382 8.35 8.55 -1.23
N PHE A 383 7.65 7.53 -1.72
CA PHE A 383 8.26 6.48 -2.54
C PHE A 383 7.90 6.58 -4.02
N TYR A 384 6.76 7.17 -4.37
CA TYR A 384 6.28 7.25 -5.76
C TYR A 384 6.09 8.69 -6.27
N GLY A 385 6.12 9.70 -5.40
CA GLY A 385 6.07 11.11 -5.80
C GLY A 385 4.68 11.61 -6.20
N PHE A 386 3.59 10.99 -5.70
CA PHE A 386 2.23 11.47 -5.93
C PHE A 386 1.32 11.30 -4.70
N VAL A 387 0.19 12.00 -4.70
CA VAL A 387 -0.86 11.90 -3.66
C VAL A 387 -2.20 11.69 -4.36
N MET A 388 -2.99 10.74 -3.88
CA MET A 388 -4.34 10.51 -4.39
C MET A 388 -5.36 11.33 -3.58
N GLU A 389 -6.25 12.04 -4.27
CA GLU A 389 -7.30 12.84 -3.61
C GLU A 389 -8.28 11.98 -2.80
N GLU A 390 -8.58 10.78 -3.31
CA GLU A 390 -9.49 9.81 -2.69
C GLU A 390 -8.77 8.47 -2.51
N ASN A 391 -7.78 8.41 -1.62
CA ASN A 391 -7.12 7.15 -1.27
C ASN A 391 -7.96 6.36 -0.26
N ALA A 392 -8.44 5.17 -0.65
CA ALA A 392 -9.24 4.32 0.23
C ALA A 392 -8.45 3.76 1.41
N HIS A 393 -7.11 3.69 1.26
CA HIS A 393 -6.18 3.13 2.24
C HIS A 393 -5.50 4.20 3.09
N ASP A 394 -5.87 5.48 2.94
CA ASP A 394 -5.34 6.54 3.78
C ASP A 394 -5.84 6.40 5.21
N LYS A 395 -4.97 6.70 6.17
CA LYS A 395 -5.28 6.55 7.60
C LYS A 395 -4.73 7.74 8.34
N LEU A 396 -5.46 8.16 9.37
CA LEU A 396 -4.99 9.13 10.34
C LEU A 396 -4.27 8.38 11.46
N PRO A 397 -2.95 8.55 11.65
CA PRO A 397 -2.25 7.99 12.80
C PRO A 397 -2.91 8.43 14.11
N PHE A 398 -3.10 7.50 15.03
CA PHE A 398 -3.64 7.78 16.35
C PHE A 398 -2.55 7.49 17.39
N PRO A 399 -1.91 8.54 17.95
CA PRO A 399 -0.89 8.38 18.97
C PRO A 399 -1.45 7.63 20.17
N SER A 400 -0.84 6.50 20.50
CA SER A 400 -1.29 5.62 21.58
C SER A 400 -0.09 5.06 22.33
N ASP A 401 0.80 5.94 22.79
CA ASP A 401 1.88 5.57 23.70
C ASP A 401 1.30 5.38 25.10
N PHE A 402 0.56 4.28 25.28
CA PHE A 402 0.27 3.79 26.63
C PHE A 402 1.57 3.22 27.15
N ALA A 403 2.11 3.78 28.24
CA ALA A 403 3.42 3.42 28.77
C ALA A 403 3.54 1.90 28.97
N GLU A 404 4.15 1.20 28.01
CA GLU A 404 4.55 -0.19 28.18
C GLU A 404 5.80 -0.18 29.06
N GLY A 405 5.68 -0.63 30.31
CA GLY A 405 6.87 -0.98 31.08
C GLY A 405 7.01 -0.44 32.49
N VAL A 406 5.96 0.13 33.10
CA VAL A 406 5.90 0.16 34.57
C VAL A 406 4.55 -0.39 34.98
N VAL A 407 4.49 -1.70 35.20
CA VAL A 407 3.40 -2.30 35.97
C VAL A 407 3.52 -1.72 37.37
N ALA A 408 2.76 -0.65 37.63
CA ALA A 408 2.84 0.06 38.91
C ALA A 408 1.86 -0.53 39.92
N ASP A 409 0.76 -1.12 39.45
CA ASP A 409 -0.30 -1.69 40.27
C ASP A 409 -1.03 -2.90 39.61
N GLU A 410 -1.97 -3.49 40.36
CA GLU A 410 -2.81 -4.62 39.92
C GLU A 410 -3.65 -4.32 38.66
N TRP A 411 -3.96 -3.05 38.41
CA TRP A 411 -4.81 -2.64 37.30
C TRP A 411 -4.04 -2.65 35.98
N ASP A 412 -2.76 -2.28 36.01
CA ASP A 412 -1.88 -2.35 34.83
C ASP A 412 -1.71 -3.79 34.34
N GLU A 413 -1.60 -4.76 35.25
CA GLU A 413 -1.57 -6.18 34.89
C GLU A 413 -2.87 -6.62 34.21
N ARG A 414 -4.03 -6.22 34.77
CA ARG A 414 -5.34 -6.56 34.19
C ARG A 414 -5.54 -5.92 32.82
N ARG A 415 -5.11 -4.66 32.63
CA ARG A 415 -5.13 -3.99 31.32
C ARG A 415 -4.27 -4.73 30.31
N ALA A 416 -3.02 -5.02 30.65
CA ALA A 416 -2.10 -5.75 29.78
C ALA A 416 -2.66 -7.13 29.39
N ALA A 417 -3.25 -7.84 30.35
CA ALA A 417 -3.89 -9.14 30.09
C ALA A 417 -5.07 -9.03 29.11
N LEU A 418 -5.93 -8.02 29.24
CA LEU A 418 -7.03 -7.77 28.32
C LEU A 418 -6.54 -7.37 26.92
N VAL A 419 -5.58 -6.45 26.84
CA VAL A 419 -4.98 -6.01 25.56
C VAL A 419 -4.36 -7.19 24.82
N ALA A 420 -3.60 -8.04 25.52
CA ALA A 420 -2.99 -9.24 24.95
C ALA A 420 -4.05 -10.28 24.54
N LYS A 421 -5.02 -10.57 25.42
CA LYS A 421 -6.08 -11.57 25.18
C LYS A 421 -6.89 -11.26 23.92
N TYR A 422 -7.23 -9.99 23.71
CA TYR A 422 -8.08 -9.56 22.59
C TYR A 422 -7.30 -8.98 21.41
N ALA A 423 -5.95 -9.02 21.44
CA ALA A 423 -5.08 -8.48 20.41
C ALA A 423 -5.39 -7.01 20.05
N LEU A 424 -5.68 -6.18 21.06
CA LEU A 424 -6.10 -4.79 20.87
C LEU A 424 -4.95 -3.86 20.47
N HIS A 425 -3.70 -4.28 20.66
CA HIS A 425 -2.52 -3.50 20.32
C HIS A 425 -1.78 -4.16 19.16
N LEU A 426 -1.59 -3.41 18.07
CA LEU A 426 -0.55 -3.64 17.09
C LEU A 426 0.61 -2.73 17.47
N ALA A 427 1.75 -3.31 17.89
CA ALA A 427 2.89 -2.61 18.45
C ALA A 427 3.15 -1.22 17.82
N GLY A 428 2.82 -0.17 18.59
CA GLY A 428 3.11 1.23 18.28
C GLY A 428 2.30 1.87 17.16
N ARG A 429 1.18 1.26 16.71
CA ARG A 429 0.41 1.78 15.57
C ARG A 429 -1.10 1.60 15.76
N CYS A 430 -1.76 2.62 16.29
CA CYS A 430 -3.20 2.79 16.16
C CYS A 430 -3.50 3.81 15.07
N TRP A 431 -4.69 3.72 14.46
CA TRP A 431 -5.11 4.65 13.42
C TRP A 431 -6.63 4.71 13.28
N ILE A 432 -7.09 5.74 12.57
CA ILE A 432 -8.47 5.92 12.13
C ILE A 432 -8.49 5.81 10.60
N GLY A 433 -9.36 4.96 10.06
CA GLY A 433 -9.45 4.72 8.62
C GLY A 433 -9.98 5.92 7.83
N SER A 434 -9.90 5.83 6.51
CA SER A 434 -10.31 6.91 5.60
C SER A 434 -11.78 7.35 5.79
N ASP A 435 -12.67 6.51 6.30
CA ASP A 435 -14.06 6.89 6.61
C ASP A 435 -14.22 7.77 7.86
N GLY A 436 -13.13 7.99 8.61
CA GLY A 436 -13.09 8.74 9.86
C GLY A 436 -13.69 8.00 11.05
N ARG A 437 -14.04 6.72 10.93
CA ARG A 437 -14.62 5.96 12.06
C ARG A 437 -13.49 5.29 12.85
N PRO A 438 -13.39 5.54 14.17
CA PRO A 438 -12.46 4.81 15.02
C PRO A 438 -12.73 3.30 14.94
N PRO A 439 -11.72 2.48 14.62
CA PRO A 439 -11.91 1.04 14.56
C PRO A 439 -12.40 0.48 15.89
N PRO A 440 -13.23 -0.58 15.90
CA PRO A 440 -13.70 -1.19 17.14
C PRO A 440 -12.59 -1.63 18.09
N ALA A 441 -11.43 -2.05 17.56
CA ALA A 441 -10.24 -2.35 18.36
C ALA A 441 -9.70 -1.12 19.10
N LEU A 442 -9.64 0.05 18.45
CA LEU A 442 -9.22 1.30 19.09
C LEU A 442 -10.19 1.71 20.20
N VAL A 443 -11.50 1.60 19.95
CA VAL A 443 -12.53 1.88 20.97
C VAL A 443 -12.41 0.92 22.16
N ALA A 444 -12.23 -0.37 21.88
CA ALA A 444 -12.02 -1.39 22.91
C ALA A 444 -10.74 -1.16 23.71
N LEU A 445 -9.65 -0.74 23.06
CA LEU A 445 -8.38 -0.39 23.70
C LEU A 445 -8.58 0.78 24.68
N LEU A 446 -9.23 1.86 24.23
CA LEU A 446 -9.52 3.01 25.08
C LEU A 446 -10.46 2.67 26.24
N ARG A 447 -11.43 1.77 26.05
CA ARG A 447 -12.25 1.25 27.16
C ARG A 447 -11.40 0.56 28.21
N VAL A 448 -10.46 -0.29 27.81
CA VAL A 448 -9.56 -0.97 28.76
C VAL A 448 -8.71 0.04 29.53
N HIS A 449 -8.19 1.07 28.86
CA HIS A 449 -7.35 2.08 29.52
C HIS A 449 -8.14 3.04 30.42
N LEU A 450 -9.38 3.39 30.05
CA LEU A 450 -10.20 4.37 30.79
C LEU A 450 -11.17 3.74 31.80
N ALA A 451 -11.27 2.41 31.84
CA ALA A 451 -12.15 1.69 32.76
C ALA A 451 -11.84 2.00 34.23
N GLU A 452 -12.89 2.13 35.02
CA GLU A 452 -12.79 2.23 36.48
C GLU A 452 -12.67 0.85 37.12
N ALA A 453 -12.16 0.80 38.36
CA ALA A 453 -11.93 -0.44 39.11
C ALA A 453 -13.15 -1.38 39.13
N GLY A 454 -14.36 -0.82 39.30
CA GLY A 454 -15.61 -1.60 39.32
C GLY A 454 -16.06 -2.17 37.97
N GLU A 455 -15.46 -1.74 36.86
CA GLU A 455 -15.83 -2.15 35.50
C GLU A 455 -15.00 -3.34 35.00
N PHE A 456 -13.83 -3.60 35.62
CA PHE A 456 -12.90 -4.64 35.15
C PHE A 456 -13.47 -6.06 35.20
N ASP A 457 -14.23 -6.41 36.24
CA ASP A 457 -14.85 -7.74 36.32
C ASP A 457 -15.85 -7.95 35.18
N GLY A 458 -16.49 -6.88 34.71
CA GLY A 458 -17.35 -6.89 33.53
C GLY A 458 -16.56 -7.04 32.23
N LEU A 459 -15.45 -6.29 32.09
CA LEU A 459 -14.55 -6.39 30.95
C LEU A 459 -13.95 -7.80 30.79
N GLU A 460 -13.55 -8.45 31.88
CA GLU A 460 -12.96 -9.79 31.83
C GLU A 460 -13.99 -10.86 31.47
N ARG A 461 -15.24 -10.68 31.91
CA ARG A 461 -16.36 -11.60 31.65
C ARG A 461 -16.95 -11.44 30.25
N HIS A 462 -17.20 -10.20 29.82
CA HIS A 462 -17.94 -9.90 28.59
C HIS A 462 -17.06 -9.40 27.44
N GLY A 463 -15.79 -9.07 27.74
CA GLY A 463 -14.85 -8.52 26.79
C GLY A 463 -14.97 -7.00 26.60
N PRO A 464 -13.94 -6.38 26.01
CA PRO A 464 -13.82 -4.92 25.89
C PRO A 464 -14.68 -4.30 24.75
N PHE A 465 -15.34 -5.15 23.96
CA PHE A 465 -16.24 -4.68 22.90
C PHE A 465 -17.65 -4.34 23.41
N ALA A 466 -18.01 -4.79 24.61
CA ALA A 466 -19.22 -4.36 25.28
C ALA A 466 -19.07 -2.91 25.79
N CYS A 467 -20.16 -2.14 25.75
CA CYS A 467 -20.18 -0.80 26.35
C CYS A 467 -20.02 -0.90 27.87
N LEU A 468 -19.28 0.05 28.44
CA LEU A 468 -19.14 0.27 29.87
C LEU A 468 -20.20 1.28 30.36
N SER A 469 -19.98 1.88 31.53
CA SER A 469 -20.85 2.95 32.03
C SER A 469 -20.93 4.11 31.03
N ALA A 470 -22.05 4.84 31.04
CA ALA A 470 -22.20 6.03 30.21
C ALA A 470 -21.10 7.07 30.46
N ALA A 471 -20.59 7.16 31.69
CA ALA A 471 -19.47 8.02 32.05
C ALA A 471 -18.15 7.57 31.38
N THR A 472 -17.84 6.28 31.42
CA THR A 472 -16.63 5.74 30.74
C THR A 472 -16.73 5.85 29.23
N GLU A 473 -17.88 5.54 28.63
CA GLU A 473 -18.08 5.72 27.18
C GLU A 473 -17.94 7.18 26.75
N ALA A 474 -18.44 8.13 27.55
CA ALA A 474 -18.25 9.56 27.28
C ALA A 474 -16.77 9.96 27.34
N ARG A 475 -16.00 9.43 28.30
CA ARG A 475 -14.54 9.65 28.39
C ARG A 475 -13.78 9.04 27.21
N VAL A 476 -14.17 7.86 26.73
CA VAL A 476 -13.57 7.23 25.53
C VAL A 476 -13.78 8.12 24.31
N VAL A 477 -15.02 8.58 24.05
CA VAL A 477 -15.32 9.45 22.92
C VAL A 477 -14.62 10.81 23.06
N ALA A 478 -14.57 11.36 24.27
CA ALA A 478 -13.85 12.61 24.55
C ALA A 478 -12.35 12.48 24.26
N ALA A 479 -11.71 11.39 24.70
CA ALA A 479 -10.29 11.12 24.44
C ALA A 479 -10.00 11.06 22.94
N ILE A 480 -10.82 10.34 22.15
CA ILE A 480 -10.67 10.31 20.69
C ILE A 480 -10.78 11.72 20.10
N ALA A 481 -11.80 12.47 20.50
CA ALA A 481 -12.03 13.82 19.98
C ALA A 481 -10.92 14.79 20.37
N GLU A 482 -10.38 14.71 21.59
CA GLU A 482 -9.26 15.52 22.06
C GLU A 482 -7.98 15.18 21.31
N THR A 483 -7.62 13.89 21.19
CA THR A 483 -6.46 13.46 20.41
C THR A 483 -6.54 13.95 18.97
N VAL A 484 -7.71 13.81 18.32
CA VAL A 484 -7.90 14.27 16.93
C VAL A 484 -7.78 15.79 16.82
N ARG A 485 -8.25 16.57 17.81
CA ARG A 485 -8.03 18.02 17.83
C ARG A 485 -6.56 18.37 18.00
N CYS A 486 -5.85 17.69 18.89
CA CYS A 486 -4.40 17.88 19.04
C CYS A 486 -3.67 17.60 17.71
N ILE A 487 -4.03 16.55 16.98
CA ILE A 487 -3.45 16.25 15.66
C ILE A 487 -3.74 17.39 14.65
N LEU A 488 -4.95 17.94 14.65
CA LEU A 488 -5.29 19.08 13.79
C LEU A 488 -4.47 20.34 14.14
N ASP A 489 -4.23 20.56 15.43
CA ASP A 489 -3.48 21.72 15.94
C ASP A 489 -1.97 21.63 15.66
N LEU A 490 -1.44 20.45 15.30
CA LEU A 490 -0.05 20.30 14.83
C LEU A 490 0.21 21.01 13.49
N SER A 491 -0.84 21.23 12.69
CA SER A 491 -0.72 21.92 11.41
C SER A 491 -0.92 23.43 11.57
N GLY A 492 -0.03 24.23 10.98
CA GLY A 492 -0.14 25.69 10.99
C GLY A 492 -1.32 26.26 10.19
N THR A 493 -2.09 25.44 9.46
CA THR A 493 -3.22 25.88 8.62
C THR A 493 -4.50 25.11 8.93
N SER A 494 -5.65 25.73 8.70
CA SER A 494 -6.96 25.03 8.80
C SER A 494 -7.29 24.21 7.54
N LEU A 495 -8.21 23.24 7.64
CA LEU A 495 -8.73 22.52 6.46
C LEU A 495 -9.29 23.49 5.40
N ALA A 496 -10.11 24.45 5.84
CA ALA A 496 -10.72 25.42 4.93
C ALA A 496 -9.67 26.31 4.22
N GLU A 497 -8.56 26.60 4.88
CA GLU A 497 -7.44 27.34 4.30
C GLU A 497 -6.69 26.51 3.26
N ASP A 498 -6.30 25.28 3.58
CA ASP A 498 -5.62 24.40 2.62
C ASP A 498 -6.51 24.10 1.40
N GLU A 499 -7.82 23.89 1.59
CA GLU A 499 -8.74 23.73 0.47
C GLU A 499 -8.88 25.00 -0.39
N ARG A 500 -8.81 26.21 0.22
CA ARG A 500 -8.73 27.45 -0.55
C ARG A 500 -7.43 27.50 -1.36
N ARG A 501 -6.29 27.20 -0.73
CA ARG A 501 -4.98 27.15 -1.40
C ARG A 501 -4.99 26.22 -2.62
N LEU A 502 -5.62 25.04 -2.52
CA LEU A 502 -5.75 24.10 -3.65
C LEU A 502 -6.67 24.62 -4.76
N ARG A 503 -7.79 25.28 -4.41
CA ARG A 503 -8.72 25.88 -5.38
C ARG A 503 -8.08 27.04 -6.14
N ASP A 504 -7.40 27.93 -5.41
CA ASP A 504 -6.74 29.11 -5.99
C ASP A 504 -5.58 28.70 -6.91
N ALA A 505 -4.89 27.60 -6.60
CA ALA A 505 -3.90 27.00 -7.49
C ALA A 505 -4.50 26.31 -8.72
N GLY A 506 -5.75 25.85 -8.66
CA GLY A 506 -6.44 25.19 -9.78
C GLY A 506 -7.13 26.14 -10.76
N SER A 507 -7.50 27.35 -10.33
CA SER A 507 -8.13 28.38 -11.16
C SER A 507 -7.13 29.20 -11.99
N GLY A 508 -5.83 29.15 -11.65
CA GLY A 508 -4.73 29.75 -12.41
C GLY A 508 -4.19 28.85 -13.52
N GLY A 509 -5.03 28.48 -14.49
CA GLY A 509 -4.63 27.61 -15.60
C GLY A 509 -3.44 28.14 -16.43
N SER A 510 -2.42 27.29 -16.61
CA SER A 510 -1.52 27.20 -17.77
C SER A 510 -1.11 28.51 -18.48
N ALA A 511 -0.45 29.44 -17.79
CA ALA A 511 0.46 30.41 -18.42
C ALA A 511 1.29 31.17 -17.36
N ALA A 512 2.61 30.96 -17.36
CA ALA A 512 3.68 31.89 -16.96
C ALA A 512 4.95 31.04 -16.77
N ALA A 513 5.95 30.98 -17.66
CA ALA A 513 6.67 32.07 -18.34
C ALA A 513 6.97 33.22 -17.39
N HIS A 514 8.24 33.26 -16.94
CA HIS A 514 8.87 34.29 -16.14
C HIS A 514 8.29 35.70 -16.36
N THR A 515 7.69 36.27 -15.31
CA THR A 515 7.79 37.70 -15.04
C THR A 515 7.86 37.90 -13.53
N ASP A 516 9.03 38.35 -13.09
CA ASP A 516 9.28 39.00 -11.81
C ASP A 516 8.61 40.38 -11.85
N ASP A 517 7.51 40.57 -11.09
CA ASP A 517 7.13 41.80 -10.36
C ASP A 517 5.66 41.72 -9.85
N GLY A 518 5.43 42.11 -8.59
CA GLY A 518 4.10 42.38 -8.02
C GLY A 518 3.54 41.32 -7.05
N GLY A 519 3.38 41.69 -5.77
CA GLY A 519 2.93 40.84 -4.66
C GLY A 519 1.46 40.39 -4.70
N GLY A 520 1.08 39.63 -5.72
CA GLY A 520 -0.08 38.74 -5.72
C GLY A 520 0.29 37.35 -5.17
N PRO A 521 -0.69 36.54 -4.71
CA PRO A 521 -0.43 35.17 -4.29
C PRO A 521 0.10 34.37 -5.49
N GLN A 522 1.38 33.97 -5.44
CA GLN A 522 1.97 33.11 -6.45
C GLN A 522 1.26 31.74 -6.45
N PRO A 523 1.02 31.13 -7.63
CA PRO A 523 0.46 29.80 -7.70
C PRO A 523 1.37 28.79 -6.98
N LEU A 524 0.79 27.84 -6.26
CA LEU A 524 1.55 26.79 -5.57
C LEU A 524 2.43 26.03 -6.57
N SER A 525 3.70 25.80 -6.23
CA SER A 525 4.54 24.86 -6.97
C SER A 525 3.90 23.46 -6.95
N ARG A 526 4.26 22.60 -7.91
CA ARG A 526 3.77 21.22 -7.97
C ARG A 526 4.02 20.47 -6.65
N ASN A 527 5.19 20.63 -6.06
CA ASN A 527 5.58 19.99 -4.80
C ASN A 527 4.78 20.55 -3.61
N LYS A 528 4.63 21.87 -3.51
CA LYS A 528 3.78 22.47 -2.46
C LYS A 528 2.34 22.01 -2.56
N ARG A 529 1.80 21.87 -3.78
CA ARG A 529 0.47 21.31 -3.99
C ARG A 529 0.36 19.88 -3.45
N LEU A 530 1.36 19.02 -3.66
CA LEU A 530 1.38 17.65 -3.12
C LEU A 530 1.39 17.65 -1.57
N GLY A 531 2.21 18.49 -0.94
CA GLY A 531 2.20 18.66 0.52
C GLY A 531 0.85 19.12 1.06
N VAL A 532 0.24 20.13 0.42
CA VAL A 532 -1.10 20.62 0.79
C VAL A 532 -2.17 19.53 0.60
N LEU A 533 -2.12 18.76 -0.50
CA LEU A 533 -3.05 17.64 -0.74
C LEU A 533 -2.97 16.58 0.36
N LEU A 534 -1.74 16.21 0.77
CA LEU A 534 -1.53 15.25 1.85
C LEU A 534 -2.19 15.74 3.16
N ARG A 535 -1.95 17.01 3.55
CA ARG A 535 -2.58 17.59 4.75
C ARG A 535 -4.10 17.63 4.66
N VAL A 536 -4.66 17.99 3.50
CA VAL A 536 -6.10 18.01 3.29
C VAL A 536 -6.71 16.62 3.48
N GLY A 537 -6.07 15.57 2.94
CA GLY A 537 -6.48 14.18 3.13
C GLY A 537 -6.62 13.83 4.61
N LEU A 538 -5.55 14.04 5.39
CA LEU A 538 -5.51 13.76 6.83
C LEU A 538 -6.54 14.60 7.62
N LYS A 539 -6.63 15.90 7.33
CA LYS A 539 -7.60 16.81 7.98
C LYS A 539 -9.03 16.38 7.71
N ARG A 540 -9.35 15.90 6.50
CA ARG A 540 -10.69 15.38 6.17
C ARG A 540 -11.03 14.13 7.00
N ILE A 541 -10.07 13.22 7.20
CA ILE A 541 -10.26 12.05 8.07
C ILE A 541 -10.52 12.50 9.51
N ALA A 542 -9.71 13.44 10.02
CA ALA A 542 -9.87 14.01 11.35
C ALA A 542 -11.25 14.66 11.54
N HIS A 543 -11.71 15.47 10.59
CA HIS A 543 -13.04 16.10 10.65
C HIS A 543 -14.18 15.06 10.66
N ARG A 544 -14.12 14.02 9.81
CA ARG A 544 -15.09 12.91 9.85
C ARG A 544 -15.08 12.19 11.20
N SER A 545 -13.91 12.04 11.82
CA SER A 545 -13.78 11.47 13.16
C SER A 545 -14.42 12.35 14.24
N LEU A 546 -14.28 13.67 14.14
CA LEU A 546 -14.95 14.59 15.07
C LEU A 546 -16.48 14.56 14.90
N GLU A 547 -16.98 14.43 13.67
CA GLU A 547 -18.41 14.23 13.41
C GLU A 547 -18.92 12.91 14.04
N TRP A 548 -18.15 11.83 13.88
CA TRP A 548 -18.45 10.55 14.54
C TRP A 548 -18.49 10.70 16.07
N CYS A 549 -17.50 11.40 16.65
CA CYS A 549 -17.46 11.64 18.10
C CYS A 549 -18.69 12.43 18.58
N GLY A 550 -19.11 13.46 17.84
CA GLY A 550 -20.31 14.23 18.16
C GLY A 550 -21.57 13.36 18.17
N ALA A 551 -21.74 12.52 17.15
CA ALA A 551 -22.86 11.58 17.08
C ALA A 551 -22.84 10.53 18.20
N ALA A 552 -21.65 10.00 18.52
CA ALA A 552 -21.47 9.02 19.59
C ALA A 552 -21.79 9.63 20.97
N ALA A 553 -21.32 10.84 21.24
CA ALA A 553 -21.61 11.56 22.49
C ALA A 553 -23.12 11.80 22.68
N ALA A 554 -23.82 12.23 21.62
CA ALA A 554 -25.27 12.42 21.65
C ALA A 554 -26.02 11.11 21.93
N ALA A 555 -25.59 9.99 21.32
CA ALA A 555 -26.17 8.68 21.55
C ALA A 555 -25.96 8.18 23.00
N ILE A 556 -24.81 8.47 23.59
CA ILE A 556 -24.51 8.13 25.00
C ILE A 556 -25.42 8.93 25.94
N ALA A 557 -25.56 10.24 25.71
CA ALA A 557 -26.43 11.10 26.52
C ALA A 557 -27.90 10.63 26.48
N ALA A 558 -28.43 10.34 25.29
CA ALA A 558 -29.80 9.86 25.12
C ALA A 558 -30.05 8.52 25.85
N ARG A 559 -29.08 7.60 25.85
CA ARG A 559 -29.18 6.33 26.59
C ARG A 559 -29.16 6.53 28.10
N ALA A 560 -28.33 7.45 28.60
CA ALA A 560 -28.27 7.79 30.02
C ALA A 560 -29.59 8.40 30.50
N GLU A 561 -30.19 9.30 29.71
CA GLU A 561 -31.50 9.89 30.00
C GLU A 561 -32.61 8.84 30.00
N ALA A 562 -32.63 7.92 29.03
CA ALA A 562 -33.61 6.84 28.97
C ALA A 562 -33.52 5.90 30.19
N ALA A 563 -32.30 5.56 30.63
CA ALA A 563 -32.08 4.75 31.82
C ALA A 563 -32.54 5.47 33.10
N ALA A 564 -32.29 6.78 33.21
CA ALA A 564 -32.75 7.60 34.34
C ALA A 564 -34.27 7.83 34.35
N GLY A 565 -34.91 7.85 33.18
CA GLY A 565 -36.37 7.94 33.03
C GLY A 565 -37.09 6.64 33.39
N GLY A 566 -36.58 5.50 32.94
CA GLY A 566 -37.15 4.18 33.26
C GLY A 566 -37.08 3.82 34.75
N ALA A 567 -36.06 4.29 35.46
CA ALA A 567 -35.92 4.10 36.91
C ALA A 567 -36.83 5.02 37.76
N ARG A 568 -37.57 5.95 37.15
CA ARG A 568 -38.56 6.82 37.85
C ARG A 568 -39.99 6.33 37.70
N ASP A 569 -40.24 5.36 36.81
CA ASP A 569 -41.57 4.78 36.53
C ASP A 569 -41.72 3.34 37.12
N GLU A 570 -40.73 2.85 37.85
CA GLU A 570 -40.79 1.69 38.76
C GLU A 570 -40.83 2.15 40.22
#